data_AF-A0A960H5I4-F1
#
_entry.id   AF-A0A960H5I4-F1
#
_cell.length_a   1.000
_cell.length_b   1.000
_cell.length_c   1.000
_cell.angle_alpha   90.00
_cell.angle_beta   90.00
_cell.angle_gamma   90.00
#
_symmetry.space_group_name_H-M   'P 1'
#
loop_
_entity.id
_entity.type
_entity.pdbx_description
1 polymer ?
#
loop_
_entity_poly.entity_id
_entity_poly.type
_entity_poly.pdbx_seq_one_letter_code
_entity_poly.pdbx_strand_id
1 'polypeptide(L)' 'MADEDAAHYQPEQTGMYELEFPAPQLSSDDGRGPVLIHALEGFSDAGHAIRL' A
#
# COMPACT_ATOMS: atom_id res chain seq x y z
N MET A 1 -24.56 21.99 -20.04
CA MET A 1 -23.55 20.93 -20.16
C MET A 1 -22.72 21.02 -18.88
N ALA A 2 -23.18 20.31 -17.85
CA ALA A 2 -22.68 20.45 -16.49
C ALA A 2 -22.65 19.04 -15.90
N ASP A 3 -21.58 18.28 -16.20
CA ASP A 3 -21.20 17.08 -15.43
C ASP A 3 -19.83 16.50 -15.84
N GLU A 4 -18.76 17.31 -15.94
CA GLU A 4 -17.44 16.79 -16.36
C GLU A 4 -16.34 16.84 -15.29
N ASP A 5 -16.61 17.34 -14.08
CA ASP A 5 -15.63 17.38 -12.99
C ASP A 5 -16.15 16.66 -11.74
N ALA A 6 -16.64 15.43 -11.91
CA ALA A 6 -16.65 14.47 -10.82
C ALA A 6 -15.19 14.08 -10.55
N ALA A 7 -14.46 14.95 -9.84
CA ALA A 7 -13.13 14.64 -9.32
C ALA A 7 -13.26 13.28 -8.59
N HIS A 8 -12.69 12.23 -9.20
CA HIS A 8 -12.64 10.91 -8.61
C HIS A 8 -11.95 11.06 -7.26
N TYR A 9 -12.74 11.09 -6.19
CA TYR A 9 -12.26 11.20 -4.83
C TYR A 9 -11.48 9.92 -4.52
N GLN A 10 -10.16 9.97 -4.69
CA GLN A 10 -9.27 8.94 -4.22
C GLN A 10 -9.11 9.16 -2.70
N PRO A 11 -9.40 8.17 -1.84
CA PRO A 11 -9.61 8.41 -0.42
C PRO A 11 -8.43 9.01 0.38
N GLU A 12 -7.24 9.24 -0.21
CA GLU A 12 -6.04 9.70 0.51
C GLU A 12 -5.19 10.68 -0.32
N GLN A 13 -5.78 11.76 -0.84
CA GLN A 13 -5.08 12.84 -1.57
C GLN A 13 -4.15 13.71 -0.68
N THR A 14 -3.28 13.10 0.13
CA THR A 14 -2.16 13.79 0.80
C THR A 14 -0.85 13.68 0.01
N GLY A 15 -0.86 12.98 -1.14
CA GLY A 15 0.26 12.88 -2.08
C GLY A 15 1.40 11.96 -1.64
N MET A 16 1.22 11.23 -0.53
CA MET A 16 2.23 10.32 0.02
C MET A 16 2.14 8.91 -0.58
N TYR A 17 0.93 8.43 -0.86
CA TYR A 17 0.68 7.10 -1.44
C TYR A 17 -0.66 7.08 -2.20
N GLU A 18 -0.83 6.09 -3.08
CA GLU A 18 -2.08 5.76 -3.74
C GLU A 18 -2.48 4.34 -3.36
N LEU A 19 -3.77 4.09 -3.16
CA LEU A 19 -4.29 2.76 -2.89
C LEU A 19 -4.48 1.99 -4.19
N GLU A 20 -3.93 0.78 -4.26
CA GLU A 20 -4.24 -0.17 -5.33
C GLU A 20 -5.58 -0.87 -5.04
N PHE A 21 -6.49 -0.82 -6.02
CA PHE A 21 -7.80 -1.45 -5.92
C PHE A 21 -8.01 -2.51 -7.02
N PRO A 22 -8.61 -3.67 -6.68
CA PRO A 22 -8.96 -4.10 -5.32
C PRO A 22 -7.74 -4.60 -4.55
N ALA A 23 -7.74 -4.40 -3.23
CA ALA A 23 -6.77 -5.08 -2.37
C ALA A 23 -7.05 -6.61 -2.37
N PRO A 24 -6.00 -7.45 -2.28
CA PRO A 24 -6.15 -8.89 -2.14
C PRO A 24 -6.79 -9.26 -0.79
N GLN A 25 -7.32 -10.49 -0.69
CA GLN A 25 -7.72 -11.05 0.61
C GLN A 25 -6.46 -11.38 1.42
N LEU A 26 -6.36 -10.83 2.62
CA LEU A 26 -5.18 -10.97 3.48
C LEU A 26 -5.45 -11.85 4.72
N SER A 27 -6.70 -12.24 4.96
CA SER A 27 -7.03 -13.13 6.06
C SER A 27 -6.61 -14.57 5.78
N SER A 28 -6.08 -15.24 6.81
CA SER A 28 -5.86 -16.68 6.84
C SER A 28 -7.19 -17.44 6.89
N ASP A 29 -7.18 -18.74 6.58
CA ASP A 29 -8.37 -19.60 6.59
C ASP A 29 -9.10 -19.65 7.95
N ASP A 30 -8.37 -19.40 9.05
CA ASP A 30 -8.90 -19.29 10.41
C ASP A 30 -9.43 -17.88 10.76
N GLY A 31 -9.44 -16.96 9.79
CA GLY A 31 -9.91 -15.59 9.92
C GLY A 31 -8.90 -14.61 10.51
N ARG A 32 -7.66 -15.03 10.80
CA ARG A 32 -6.61 -14.13 11.33
C ARG A 32 -6.09 -13.19 10.25
N GLY A 33 -5.83 -11.95 10.63
CA GLY A 33 -5.24 -10.94 9.74
C GLY A 33 -3.75 -11.18 9.42
N PRO A 34 -3.21 -10.48 8.42
CA PRO A 34 -1.82 -10.62 7.99
C PRO A 34 -0.84 -9.98 8.99
N VAL A 35 0.44 -10.34 8.83
CA VAL A 35 1.56 -9.61 9.43
C VAL A 35 2.15 -8.66 8.39
N LEU A 36 2.37 -7.39 8.76
CA LEU A 36 3.09 -6.43 7.92
C LEU A 36 4.59 -6.49 8.22
N ILE A 37 5.40 -6.66 7.18
CA ILE A 37 6.86 -6.57 7.25
C ILE A 37 7.30 -5.28 6.56
N HIS A 38 8.06 -4.43 7.25
CA HIS A 38 8.71 -3.27 6.65
C HIS A 38 10.21 -3.54 6.50
N ALA A 39 10.76 -3.34 5.30
CA ALA A 39 12.17 -3.57 5.02
C ALA A 39 12.64 -2.47 4.07
N LEU A 40 13.21 -1.41 4.64
CA LEU A 40 13.62 -0.21 3.90
C LEU A 40 15.14 -0.19 3.73
N GLU A 41 15.59 0.00 2.50
CA GLU A 41 17.00 0.17 2.16
C GLU A 41 17.50 1.60 2.48
N GLY A 42 18.81 1.76 2.71
CA GLY A 42 19.45 3.08 2.84
C GLY A 42 19.78 3.56 4.26
N PHE A 43 19.61 2.71 5.29
CA PHE A 43 20.08 2.98 6.65
C PHE A 43 21.20 2.03 7.07
N SER A 44 20.87 0.91 7.72
CA SER A 44 21.83 -0.11 8.14
C SER A 44 21.59 -1.39 7.34
N ASP A 45 22.14 -1.40 6.12
CA ASP A 45 22.04 -2.53 5.19
C ASP A 45 23.41 -3.22 5.06
N ALA A 46 23.88 -3.80 6.16
CA ALA A 46 25.14 -4.52 6.17
C ALA A 46 25.00 -5.81 5.35
N GLY A 47 25.78 -5.93 4.27
CA GLY A 47 25.77 -7.10 3.40
C GLY A 47 24.60 -7.20 2.42
N HIS A 48 23.88 -6.10 2.15
CA HIS A 48 22.74 -6.07 1.21
C HIS A 48 21.61 -7.03 1.56
N ALA A 49 21.39 -7.26 2.85
CA ALA A 49 20.44 -8.25 3.36
C ALA A 49 18.97 -7.86 3.13
N ILE A 50 18.68 -6.59 2.84
CA ILE A 50 17.32 -6.12 2.56
C ILE A 50 16.90 -6.35 1.11
N ARG A 51 17.86 -6.49 0.19
CA ARG A 51 17.58 -6.68 -1.24
C ARG A 51 17.34 -8.16 -1.55
N LEU A 52 16.14 -8.50 -2.03
CA LEU A 52 15.72 -9.84 -2.48
C LEU A 52 16.03 -10.09 -3.96
#